data_AF-A0A0U3AE44-F1
#
_entry.id   AF-A0A0U3AE44-F1
#
_cell.length_a   1.000
_cell.length_b   1.000
_cell.length_c   1.000
_cell.angle_alpha   90.00
_cell.angle_beta   90.00
_cell.angle_gamma   90.00
#
_symmetry.space_group_name_H-M   'P 1'
#
loop_
_entity.id
_entity.type
_entity.pdbx_description
1 polymer ?
#
loop_
_entity_poly.entity_id
_entity_poly.type
_entity_poly.pdbx_seq_one_letter_code
_entity_poly.pdbx_strand_id
1 'polypeptide(L)'
;ERIDRVDLLLALDNSSSMGEEQALLVAQFPRLLRNLTSGDSNDDGVQDFSPAKDVHLGVVSSDMGAGGQTGIDSCDGQGDDGVLQHWPRLPDCPGTFPHFLTYNVGLNAALDVAHDFACIGSLGTQGCGFGQPLEAALKALWPSADSQITFLPANDGNGDRGHGDGENAGFLRNDPLMGRSLIAVLVVSDDDDCSSRNPVHLTPASWLDANNPDDAALLQQGPLTRCARNPANLYATMRYVSGLRELRPERDDLVLFAALVGVPPETVSPSVLAA
;
A
#
# COMPACT_ATOMS: atom_id res chain seq x y z
N GLU A 1 10.25 -20.33 14.56
CA GLU A 1 11.49 -19.91 13.86
C GLU A 1 11.76 -18.46 14.23
N ARG A 2 13.02 -18.04 14.27
CA ARG A 2 13.36 -16.67 14.67
C ARG A 2 13.23 -15.77 13.45
N ILE A 3 12.24 -14.86 13.47
CA ILE A 3 12.11 -13.82 12.45
C ILE A 3 13.08 -12.70 12.83
N ASP A 4 14.18 -12.57 12.09
CA ASP A 4 15.15 -11.49 12.27
C ASP A 4 15.25 -10.54 11.07
N ARG A 5 14.53 -10.85 9.98
CA ARG A 5 14.39 -10.03 8.78
C ARG A 5 12.95 -9.73 8.46
N VAL A 6 12.67 -8.47 8.14
CA VAL A 6 11.31 -7.97 7.86
C VAL A 6 11.33 -7.05 6.64
N ASP A 7 10.47 -7.30 5.66
CA ASP A 7 10.18 -6.39 4.56
C ASP A 7 8.83 -5.75 4.83
N LEU A 8 8.83 -4.50 5.32
CA LEU A 8 7.63 -3.74 5.64
C LEU A 8 7.27 -2.81 4.48
N LEU A 9 6.11 -3.04 3.88
CA LEU A 9 5.52 -2.18 2.86
C LEU A 9 4.35 -1.40 3.47
N LEU A 10 4.38 -0.08 3.35
CA LEU A 10 3.22 0.77 3.61
C LEU A 10 2.53 1.08 2.28
N ALA A 11 1.25 0.73 2.18
CA ALA A 11 0.38 1.21 1.12
C ALA A 11 -0.46 2.36 1.69
N LEU A 12 -0.11 3.58 1.31
CA LEU A 12 -0.63 4.80 1.90
C LEU A 12 -1.57 5.48 0.96
N ASP A 13 -2.76 5.74 1.45
CA ASP A 13 -3.68 6.65 0.81
C ASP A 13 -3.15 8.09 0.85
N ASN A 14 -3.15 8.73 -0.32
CA ASN A 14 -2.75 10.10 -0.52
C ASN A 14 -3.89 10.97 -1.05
N SER A 15 -5.14 10.54 -0.83
CA SER A 15 -6.34 11.34 -1.08
C SER A 15 -6.38 12.62 -0.23
N SER A 16 -7.31 13.52 -0.56
CA SER A 16 -7.36 14.87 0.03
C SER A 16 -7.62 14.92 1.54
N SER A 17 -8.22 13.87 2.11
CA SER A 17 -8.60 13.79 3.53
C SER A 17 -7.48 13.28 4.42
N MET A 18 -6.51 12.53 3.87
CA MET A 18 -5.45 11.81 4.60
C MET A 18 -4.39 12.67 5.31
N GLY A 19 -4.57 14.00 5.37
CA GLY A 19 -3.55 14.90 5.89
C GLY A 19 -3.26 14.70 7.38
N GLU A 20 -4.29 14.52 8.20
CA GLU A 20 -4.14 14.32 9.65
C GLU A 20 -3.62 12.92 9.96
N GLU A 21 -4.13 11.91 9.26
CA GLU A 21 -3.77 10.49 9.38
C GLU A 21 -2.30 10.28 9.01
N GLN A 22 -1.83 10.84 7.89
CA GLN A 22 -0.42 10.76 7.51
C GLN A 22 0.48 11.46 8.54
N ALA A 23 0.09 12.62 9.07
CA ALA A 23 0.87 13.32 10.10
C ALA A 23 0.99 12.49 11.38
N LEU A 24 -0.11 11.86 11.83
CA LEU A 24 -0.11 10.96 12.98
C LEU A 24 0.72 9.70 12.73
N LEU A 25 0.58 9.08 11.56
CA LEU A 25 1.33 7.90 11.16
C LEU A 25 2.84 8.17 11.18
N VAL A 26 3.27 9.25 10.53
CA VAL A 26 4.67 9.66 10.44
C VAL A 26 5.26 9.92 11.83
N ALA A 27 4.50 10.54 12.73
CA ALA A 27 4.92 10.74 14.12
C ALA A 27 5.15 9.42 14.89
N GLN A 28 4.55 8.30 14.44
CA GLN A 28 4.74 6.97 15.06
C GLN A 28 5.91 6.17 14.49
N PHE A 29 6.51 6.55 13.35
CA PHE A 29 7.61 5.79 12.77
C PHE A 29 8.80 5.54 13.71
N PRO A 30 9.24 6.51 14.55
CA PRO A 30 10.29 6.25 15.54
C PRO A 30 9.91 5.15 16.55
N ARG A 31 8.63 5.11 16.96
CA ARG A 31 8.12 4.08 17.87
C ARG A 31 8.01 2.74 17.16
N LEU A 32 7.47 2.71 15.94
CA LEU A 32 7.38 1.50 15.13
C LEU A 32 8.75 0.83 14.96
N LEU A 33 9.75 1.58 14.50
CA LEU A 33 11.09 1.04 14.29
C LEU A 33 11.78 0.68 15.59
N ARG A 34 11.61 1.45 16.67
CA ARG A 34 12.12 1.07 18.00
C ARG A 34 11.55 -0.29 18.41
N ASN A 35 10.23 -0.43 18.43
CA ASN A 35 9.56 -1.63 18.92
C ASN A 35 9.94 -2.86 18.07
N LEU A 36 10.03 -2.69 16.75
CA LEU A 36 10.45 -3.74 15.83
C LEU A 36 11.90 -4.21 16.07
N THR A 37 12.80 -3.28 16.40
CA THR A 37 14.26 -3.53 16.51
C THR A 37 14.75 -3.76 17.94
N SER A 38 13.93 -3.45 18.96
CA SER A 38 14.13 -3.84 20.36
C SER A 38 13.43 -5.16 20.70
N GLY A 39 12.34 -5.47 20.00
CA GLY A 39 11.45 -6.59 20.35
C GLY A 39 10.54 -6.29 21.55
N ASP A 40 10.50 -5.04 22.02
CA ASP A 40 9.64 -4.55 23.10
C ASP A 40 8.45 -3.82 22.46
N SER A 41 7.28 -4.47 22.45
CA SER A 41 6.10 -3.99 21.74
C SER A 41 5.30 -2.95 22.53
N ASN A 42 5.43 -2.95 23.86
CA ASN A 42 4.62 -2.16 24.77
C ASN A 42 5.41 -1.08 25.53
N ASP A 43 6.72 -0.97 25.28
CA ASP A 43 7.66 -0.02 25.90
C ASP A 43 7.80 -0.21 27.42
N ASP A 44 7.62 -1.43 27.94
CA ASP A 44 7.78 -1.72 29.37
C ASP A 44 9.21 -2.12 29.76
N GLY A 45 10.12 -2.20 28.79
CA GLY A 45 11.52 -2.57 28.96
C GLY A 45 11.76 -4.09 28.93
N VAL A 46 10.72 -4.90 28.71
CA VAL A 46 10.79 -6.35 28.54
C VAL A 46 10.68 -6.69 27.06
N GLN A 47 11.55 -7.60 26.62
CA GLN A 47 11.51 -8.09 25.26
C GLN A 47 10.34 -9.08 25.09
N ASP A 48 9.33 -8.69 24.31
CA ASP A 48 8.15 -9.50 23.97
C ASP A 48 8.43 -10.50 22.84
N PHE A 49 9.22 -10.10 21.84
CA PHE A 49 9.54 -10.92 20.67
C PHE A 49 10.99 -10.77 20.22
N SER A 50 11.46 -11.59 19.29
CA SER A 50 12.83 -11.48 18.78
C SER A 50 13.01 -10.19 17.95
N PRO A 51 13.93 -9.29 18.32
CA PRO A 51 14.12 -8.07 17.57
C PRO A 51 14.56 -8.34 16.13
N ALA A 52 13.98 -7.56 15.20
CA ALA A 52 14.42 -7.54 13.82
C ALA A 52 15.82 -6.91 13.76
N LYS A 53 16.71 -7.58 13.03
CA LYS A 53 18.10 -7.16 12.84
C LYS A 53 18.32 -6.48 11.50
N ASP A 54 17.41 -6.71 10.56
CA ASP A 54 17.55 -6.25 9.20
C ASP A 54 16.17 -6.03 8.56
N VAL A 55 15.80 -4.76 8.33
CA VAL A 55 14.44 -4.35 7.94
C VAL A 55 14.52 -3.57 6.63
N HIS A 56 13.76 -3.98 5.62
CA HIS A 56 13.49 -3.17 4.44
C HIS A 56 12.18 -2.41 4.66
N LEU A 57 12.16 -1.13 4.29
CA LEU A 57 11.03 -0.22 4.48
C LEU A 57 10.68 0.42 3.13
N GLY A 58 9.49 0.10 2.62
CA GLY A 58 8.97 0.61 1.37
C GLY A 58 7.66 1.35 1.57
N VAL A 59 7.39 2.33 0.70
CA VAL A 59 6.11 3.04 0.64
C VAL A 59 5.60 3.00 -0.78
N VAL A 60 4.33 2.68 -0.98
CA VAL A 60 3.58 2.95 -2.22
C VAL A 60 2.39 3.82 -1.91
N SER A 61 1.97 4.67 -2.85
CA SER A 61 0.69 5.36 -2.74
C SER A 61 -0.45 4.43 -3.16
N SER A 62 -1.69 4.82 -2.87
CA SER A 62 -2.89 4.16 -3.40
C SER A 62 -3.17 4.54 -4.87
N ASP A 63 -2.37 5.41 -5.49
CA ASP A 63 -2.60 5.91 -6.84
C ASP A 63 -2.12 4.92 -7.91
N MET A 64 -3.09 4.22 -8.49
CA MET A 64 -2.92 3.30 -9.62
C MET A 64 -3.51 3.88 -10.92
N GLY A 65 -3.79 5.18 -10.94
CA GLY A 65 -4.60 5.83 -11.95
C GLY A 65 -6.03 5.28 -11.98
N ALA A 66 -6.73 5.53 -13.08
CA ALA A 66 -8.12 5.12 -13.27
C ALA A 66 -8.32 4.17 -14.45
N GLY A 67 -7.34 3.30 -14.73
CA GLY A 67 -7.45 2.27 -15.78
C GLY A 67 -7.72 2.84 -17.17
N GLY A 68 -7.05 3.96 -17.49
CA GLY A 68 -7.23 4.66 -18.76
C GLY A 68 -8.41 5.65 -18.81
N GLN A 69 -9.19 5.81 -17.74
CA GLN A 69 -10.14 6.92 -17.73
C GLN A 69 -9.39 8.26 -17.73
N THR A 70 -9.87 9.24 -18.49
CA THR A 70 -9.27 10.58 -18.58
C THR A 70 -10.19 11.64 -17.99
N GLY A 71 -9.62 12.77 -17.57
CA GLY A 71 -10.40 13.87 -16.98
C GLY A 71 -10.85 13.59 -15.54
N ILE A 72 -10.12 12.72 -14.84
CA ILE A 72 -10.24 12.52 -13.39
C ILE A 72 -8.98 13.13 -12.77
N ASP A 73 -9.18 14.11 -11.89
CA ASP A 73 -8.07 14.82 -11.25
C ASP A 73 -7.16 13.85 -10.49
N SER A 74 -5.85 14.02 -10.64
CA SER A 74 -4.81 13.20 -10.03
C SER A 74 -4.86 11.69 -10.33
N CYS A 75 -5.61 11.21 -11.32
CA CYS A 75 -5.68 9.80 -11.70
C CYS A 75 -5.14 9.52 -13.12
N ASP A 76 -4.30 10.42 -13.64
CA ASP A 76 -3.81 10.36 -15.01
C ASP A 76 -2.86 9.17 -15.24
N GLY A 77 -2.96 8.57 -16.43
CA GLY A 77 -2.08 7.47 -16.84
C GLY A 77 -2.20 6.26 -15.93
N GLN A 78 -1.10 5.89 -15.29
CA GLN A 78 -0.95 4.74 -14.39
C GLN A 78 -0.89 5.15 -12.92
N GLY A 79 -1.05 6.45 -12.61
CA GLY A 79 -0.74 6.97 -11.28
C GLY A 79 0.74 6.76 -10.92
N ASP A 80 0.99 6.35 -9.68
CA ASP A 80 2.29 5.90 -9.17
C ASP A 80 2.59 4.42 -9.48
N ASP A 81 1.61 3.71 -10.03
CA ASP A 81 1.74 2.36 -10.60
C ASP A 81 2.21 1.26 -9.63
N GLY A 82 2.18 1.49 -8.31
CA GLY A 82 2.76 0.57 -7.33
C GLY A 82 4.29 0.58 -7.34
N VAL A 83 4.92 1.62 -7.92
CA VAL A 83 6.35 1.87 -7.79
C VAL A 83 6.65 2.49 -6.43
N LEU A 84 7.71 2.00 -5.78
CA LEU A 84 8.11 2.47 -4.46
C LEU A 84 8.52 3.94 -4.47
N GLN A 85 7.95 4.67 -3.52
CA GLN A 85 8.10 6.10 -3.32
C GLN A 85 9.43 6.41 -2.62
N HIS A 86 10.20 7.34 -3.21
CA HIS A 86 11.53 7.70 -2.72
C HIS A 86 11.81 9.21 -2.75
N TRP A 87 10.78 10.02 -3.06
CA TRP A 87 10.91 11.46 -3.12
C TRP A 87 10.75 12.07 -1.72
N PRO A 88 11.71 12.92 -1.28
CA PRO A 88 11.60 13.64 -0.01
C PRO A 88 10.45 14.66 -0.07
N ARG A 89 9.57 14.67 0.93
CA ARG A 89 8.43 15.58 0.99
C ARG A 89 8.38 16.49 2.22
N LEU A 90 9.30 16.32 3.18
CA LEU A 90 9.42 17.20 4.33
C LEU A 90 10.62 18.18 4.19
N PRO A 91 10.57 19.36 4.85
CA PRO A 91 11.59 20.41 4.66
C PRO A 91 13.03 20.01 5.02
N ASP A 92 13.21 19.11 5.98
CA ASP A 92 14.53 18.71 6.51
C ASP A 92 15.06 17.39 5.92
N CYS A 93 14.46 16.93 4.83
CA CYS A 93 14.84 15.67 4.21
C CYS A 93 16.12 15.77 3.36
N PRO A 94 16.98 14.73 3.38
CA PRO A 94 17.97 14.50 2.34
C PRO A 94 17.37 14.59 0.92
N GLY A 95 18.17 15.06 -0.04
CA GLY A 95 17.69 15.36 -1.39
C GLY A 95 17.26 14.15 -2.25
N THR A 96 17.79 12.95 -1.98
CA THR A 96 17.42 11.72 -2.71
C THR A 96 17.48 10.50 -1.82
N PHE A 97 16.48 9.63 -1.92
CA PHE A 97 16.45 8.32 -1.26
C PHE A 97 16.48 7.17 -2.27
N PRO A 98 16.93 5.97 -1.85
CA PRO A 98 16.66 4.74 -2.60
C PRO A 98 15.16 4.42 -2.61
N HIS A 99 14.73 3.52 -3.52
CA HIS A 99 13.34 3.04 -3.59
C HIS A 99 12.85 2.38 -2.29
N PHE A 100 13.74 1.86 -1.46
CA PHE A 100 13.41 1.41 -0.11
C PHE A 100 14.56 1.68 0.84
N LEU A 101 14.24 1.93 2.10
CA LEU A 101 15.23 2.13 3.16
C LEU A 101 15.61 0.81 3.80
N THR A 102 16.80 0.74 4.37
CA THR A 102 17.30 -0.45 5.07
C THR A 102 17.76 -0.07 6.46
N TYR A 103 17.13 -0.65 7.48
CA TYR A 103 17.71 -0.74 8.80
C TYR A 103 18.55 -2.01 8.91
N ASN A 104 19.77 -1.91 9.43
CA ASN A 104 20.59 -3.08 9.74
C ASN A 104 21.37 -2.86 11.03
N VAL A 105 21.27 -3.82 11.95
CA VAL A 105 21.90 -3.74 13.26
C VAL A 105 23.41 -3.62 13.12
N GLY A 106 23.96 -2.54 13.68
CA GLY A 106 25.39 -2.26 13.62
C GLY A 106 25.84 -1.45 12.40
N LEU A 107 24.95 -1.14 11.44
CA LEU A 107 25.22 -0.24 10.32
C LEU A 107 24.58 1.14 10.51
N ASN A 108 23.33 1.19 10.97
CA ASN A 108 22.60 2.44 11.15
C ASN A 108 21.73 2.42 12.42
N ALA A 109 21.38 3.60 12.92
CA ALA A 109 20.50 3.73 14.06
C ALA A 109 19.04 3.68 13.60
N ALA A 110 18.19 2.97 14.35
CA ALA A 110 16.77 2.85 14.04
C ALA A 110 16.05 4.21 13.98
N LEU A 111 16.50 5.18 14.78
CA LEU A 111 15.93 6.53 14.79
C LEU A 111 16.24 7.32 13.51
N ASP A 112 17.46 7.17 12.96
CA ASP A 112 17.85 7.83 11.71
C ASP A 112 17.03 7.25 10.55
N VAL A 113 16.90 5.92 10.49
CA VAL A 113 16.07 5.26 9.47
C VAL A 113 14.59 5.64 9.62
N ALA A 114 14.08 5.84 10.85
CA ALA A 114 12.71 6.29 11.07
C ALA A 114 12.47 7.72 10.55
N HIS A 115 13.46 8.61 10.73
CA HIS A 115 13.43 9.96 10.18
C HIS A 115 13.43 9.93 8.65
N ASP A 116 14.30 9.13 8.04
CA ASP A 116 14.33 8.97 6.58
C ASP A 116 13.03 8.35 6.05
N PHE A 117 12.42 7.44 6.82
CA PHE A 117 11.15 6.85 6.44
C PHE A 117 9.99 7.86 6.49
N ALA A 118 10.02 8.78 7.45
CA ALA A 118 9.08 9.91 7.49
C ALA A 118 9.17 10.77 6.22
N CYS A 119 10.38 11.01 5.73
CA CYS A 119 10.62 11.82 4.54
C CYS A 119 9.96 11.28 3.26
N ILE A 120 9.89 9.95 3.11
CA ILE A 120 9.28 9.30 1.94
C ILE A 120 7.83 8.86 2.20
N GLY A 121 7.42 8.74 3.47
CA GLY A 121 6.07 8.33 3.88
C GLY A 121 5.05 9.47 3.95
N SER A 122 5.47 10.73 4.01
CA SER A 122 4.58 11.90 3.93
C SER A 122 4.16 12.21 2.50
N LEU A 123 3.40 11.31 1.86
CA LEU A 123 3.06 11.38 0.43
C LEU A 123 2.33 12.68 0.02
N GLY A 124 1.61 13.30 0.96
CA GLY A 124 0.73 14.44 0.70
C GLY A 124 -0.70 13.99 0.39
N THR A 125 -1.53 14.95 -0.02
CA THR A 125 -3.00 14.80 -0.13
C THR A 125 -3.54 15.16 -1.52
N GLN A 126 -2.70 15.03 -2.55
CA GLN A 126 -3.04 15.38 -3.93
C GLN A 126 -3.13 14.14 -4.84
N GLY A 127 -3.31 12.96 -4.27
CA GLY A 127 -3.44 11.70 -5.01
C GLY A 127 -4.81 11.49 -5.64
N CYS A 128 -4.89 10.44 -6.46
CA CYS A 128 -6.12 10.00 -7.11
C CYS A 128 -7.25 9.75 -6.10
N GLY A 129 -8.43 10.31 -6.35
CA GLY A 129 -9.63 10.12 -5.50
C GLY A 129 -10.30 8.74 -5.62
N PHE A 130 -9.68 7.81 -6.35
CA PHE A 130 -10.10 6.40 -6.46
C PHE A 130 -8.95 5.50 -6.02
N GLY A 131 -8.56 5.61 -4.75
CA GLY A 131 -7.43 4.89 -4.18
C GLY A 131 -7.56 3.37 -4.31
N GLN A 132 -6.47 2.70 -4.71
CA GLN A 132 -6.40 1.25 -4.91
C GLN A 132 -5.27 0.64 -4.07
N PRO A 133 -5.27 0.81 -2.72
CA PRO A 133 -4.15 0.38 -1.88
C PRO A 133 -3.89 -1.13 -1.94
N LEU A 134 -4.90 -1.97 -2.15
CA LEU A 134 -4.71 -3.42 -2.28
C LEU A 134 -4.00 -3.78 -3.60
N GLU A 135 -4.44 -3.20 -4.72
CA GLU A 135 -3.79 -3.40 -6.03
C GLU A 135 -2.37 -2.84 -6.04
N ALA A 136 -2.15 -1.64 -5.49
CA ALA A 136 -0.83 -1.01 -5.38
C ALA A 136 0.15 -1.87 -4.58
N ALA A 137 -0.29 -2.36 -3.40
CA ALA A 137 0.54 -3.23 -2.58
C ALA A 137 0.91 -4.54 -3.28
N LEU A 138 -0.06 -5.19 -3.92
CA LEU A 138 0.22 -6.43 -4.67
C LEU A 138 1.13 -6.16 -5.86
N LYS A 139 0.87 -5.12 -6.64
CA LYS A 139 1.66 -4.75 -7.82
C LYS A 139 3.11 -4.43 -7.48
N ALA A 140 3.32 -3.74 -6.37
CA ALA A 140 4.66 -3.39 -5.90
C ALA A 140 5.53 -4.62 -5.63
N LEU A 141 4.91 -5.70 -5.14
CA LEU A 141 5.59 -6.91 -4.69
C LEU A 141 5.60 -8.03 -5.73
N TRP A 142 4.64 -8.04 -6.64
CA TRP A 142 4.48 -9.10 -7.62
C TRP A 142 5.58 -9.04 -8.69
N PRO A 143 6.17 -10.17 -9.10
CA PRO A 143 7.17 -10.19 -10.18
C PRO A 143 6.57 -9.73 -11.53
N SER A 144 7.30 -8.91 -12.26
CA SER A 144 6.92 -8.43 -13.60
C SER A 144 6.87 -9.57 -14.64
N ALA A 145 7.74 -10.57 -14.47
CA ALA A 145 7.83 -11.73 -15.35
C ALA A 145 6.68 -12.72 -15.17
N ASP A 146 5.96 -12.65 -14.05
CA ASP A 146 4.83 -13.51 -13.76
C ASP A 146 3.57 -12.99 -14.49
N SER A 147 2.76 -13.91 -15.02
CA SER A 147 1.54 -13.59 -15.79
C SER A 147 0.27 -14.19 -15.19
N GLN A 148 0.36 -14.83 -14.02
CA GLN A 148 -0.78 -15.35 -13.27
C GLN A 148 -1.63 -14.21 -12.71
N ILE A 149 -0.97 -13.12 -12.30
CA ILE A 149 -1.59 -11.88 -11.82
C ILE A 149 -1.19 -10.75 -12.76
N THR A 150 -2.18 -10.17 -13.44
CA THR A 150 -2.03 -8.99 -14.30
C THR A 150 -2.83 -7.83 -13.74
N PHE A 151 -2.38 -6.61 -14.01
CA PHE A 151 -2.96 -5.36 -13.49
C PHE A 151 -3.75 -4.63 -14.59
N LEU A 152 -4.65 -3.72 -14.20
CA LEU A 152 -5.43 -2.94 -15.17
C LEU A 152 -4.50 -1.91 -15.84
N PRO A 153 -4.27 -1.96 -17.17
CA PRO A 153 -3.34 -1.04 -17.83
C PRO A 153 -3.95 0.35 -18.01
N ALA A 154 -3.08 1.32 -18.28
CA ALA A 154 -3.48 2.64 -18.78
C ALA A 154 -3.88 2.60 -20.27
N ASN A 155 -4.31 3.75 -20.80
CA ASN A 155 -4.79 3.89 -22.19
C ASN A 155 -3.78 3.52 -23.27
N ASP A 156 -2.50 3.65 -22.97
CA ASP A 156 -1.41 3.31 -23.89
C ASP A 156 -1.07 1.82 -23.87
N GLY A 157 -1.77 1.04 -23.03
CA GLY A 157 -1.59 -0.40 -22.86
C GLY A 157 -0.46 -0.78 -21.90
N ASN A 158 0.19 0.20 -21.24
CA ASN A 158 1.23 -0.06 -20.26
C ASN A 158 0.65 -0.31 -18.86
N GLY A 159 1.43 -0.95 -18.00
CA GLY A 159 1.10 -1.08 -16.57
C GLY A 159 0.36 -2.35 -16.20
N ASP A 160 0.39 -3.37 -17.04
CA ASP A 160 -0.27 -4.66 -16.75
C ASP A 160 0.59 -5.62 -15.91
N ARG A 161 1.84 -5.25 -15.56
CA ARG A 161 2.84 -6.10 -14.88
C ARG A 161 3.24 -5.58 -13.50
N GLY A 162 3.61 -6.48 -12.59
CA GLY A 162 4.15 -6.11 -11.28
C GLY A 162 5.56 -5.53 -11.35
N HIS A 163 6.05 -5.00 -10.22
CA HIS A 163 7.34 -4.29 -10.13
C HIS A 163 8.38 -4.99 -9.24
N GLY A 164 8.05 -6.13 -8.61
CA GLY A 164 8.86 -6.75 -7.57
C GLY A 164 10.27 -7.18 -7.99
N ASP A 165 10.48 -7.41 -9.28
CA ASP A 165 11.78 -7.71 -9.91
C ASP A 165 12.20 -6.65 -10.96
N GLY A 166 11.44 -5.56 -11.06
CA GLY A 166 11.70 -4.40 -11.91
C GLY A 166 12.11 -3.18 -11.08
N GLU A 167 11.27 -2.14 -11.08
CA GLU A 167 11.49 -0.87 -10.37
C GLU A 167 11.68 -1.06 -8.86
N ASN A 168 11.03 -2.08 -8.27
CA ASN A 168 11.09 -2.38 -6.84
C ASN A 168 12.08 -3.52 -6.52
N ALA A 169 12.93 -3.90 -7.49
CA ALA A 169 13.87 -4.99 -7.33
C ALA A 169 14.75 -4.82 -6.08
N GLY A 170 14.92 -5.92 -5.35
CA GLY A 170 15.72 -5.97 -4.12
C GLY A 170 14.95 -5.63 -2.84
N PHE A 171 13.71 -5.13 -2.93
CA PHE A 171 12.88 -4.91 -1.75
C PHE A 171 12.55 -6.24 -1.03
N LEU A 172 12.02 -7.24 -1.75
CA LEU A 172 11.70 -8.54 -1.16
C LEU A 172 12.93 -9.45 -1.07
N ARG A 173 13.18 -9.97 0.13
CA ARG A 173 14.27 -10.94 0.38
C ARG A 173 13.73 -12.36 0.40
N ASN A 174 13.87 -12.99 -0.77
CA ASN A 174 13.39 -14.35 -1.06
C ASN A 174 14.50 -15.40 -1.24
N ASP A 175 15.73 -15.08 -0.85
CA ASP A 175 16.89 -15.95 -1.08
C ASP A 175 16.77 -17.27 -0.26
N PRO A 176 16.77 -18.44 -0.93
CA PRO A 176 16.65 -19.74 -0.26
C PRO A 176 17.83 -20.13 0.63
N LEU A 177 19.02 -19.55 0.41
CA LEU A 177 20.26 -19.83 1.15
C LEU A 177 20.45 -18.84 2.31
N MET A 178 20.22 -17.56 2.03
CA MET A 178 20.33 -16.52 3.04
C MET A 178 19.13 -16.55 3.97
N GLY A 179 17.98 -17.06 3.55
CA GLY A 179 16.74 -17.13 4.33
C GLY A 179 15.76 -16.03 3.96
N ARG A 180 14.47 -16.29 4.23
CA ARG A 180 13.36 -15.41 3.87
C ARG A 180 13.06 -14.42 4.98
N SER A 181 12.71 -13.20 4.62
CA SER A 181 12.12 -12.21 5.53
C SER A 181 10.63 -12.48 5.73
N LEU A 182 10.08 -11.99 6.85
CA LEU A 182 8.65 -11.74 7.01
C LEU A 182 8.25 -10.60 6.06
N ILE A 183 7.23 -10.79 5.23
CA ILE A 183 6.55 -9.67 4.56
C ILE A 183 5.53 -9.10 5.53
N ALA A 184 5.56 -7.80 5.78
CA ALA A 184 4.49 -7.08 6.43
C ALA A 184 3.93 -6.03 5.46
N VAL A 185 2.66 -6.17 5.09
CA VAL A 185 1.93 -5.15 4.32
C VAL A 185 0.99 -4.43 5.27
N LEU A 186 1.16 -3.11 5.40
CA LEU A 186 0.28 -2.25 6.18
C LEU A 186 -0.41 -1.26 5.25
N VAL A 187 -1.72 -1.40 5.12
CA VAL A 187 -2.57 -0.43 4.41
C VAL A 187 -3.01 0.65 5.39
N VAL A 188 -2.93 1.91 4.99
CA VAL A 188 -3.46 3.06 5.76
C VAL A 188 -4.30 3.91 4.82
N SER A 189 -5.60 3.98 5.07
CA SER A 189 -6.57 4.67 4.20
C SER A 189 -7.84 5.00 4.98
N ASP A 190 -8.47 6.13 4.65
CA ASP A 190 -9.78 6.52 5.14
C ASP A 190 -10.90 6.39 4.07
N ASP A 191 -10.54 5.92 2.87
CA ASP A 191 -11.44 5.71 1.73
C ASP A 191 -11.78 4.22 1.49
N ASP A 192 -12.80 3.98 0.66
CA ASP A 192 -13.13 2.64 0.14
C ASP A 192 -12.06 2.18 -0.87
N ASP A 193 -11.64 0.91 -0.80
CA ASP A 193 -10.71 0.35 -1.81
C ASP A 193 -11.38 0.24 -3.19
N CYS A 194 -10.77 0.92 -4.17
CA CYS A 194 -11.19 0.94 -5.57
C CYS A 194 -10.37 0.01 -6.46
N SER A 195 -9.76 -1.05 -5.91
CA SER A 195 -8.88 -1.93 -6.67
C SER A 195 -9.64 -2.64 -7.81
N SER A 196 -9.55 -2.05 -9.00
CA SER A 196 -10.52 -2.22 -10.09
C SER A 196 -10.03 -3.19 -11.15
N ARG A 197 -10.87 -4.17 -11.50
CA ARG A 197 -10.67 -5.02 -12.70
C ARG A 197 -11.35 -4.47 -13.94
N ASN A 198 -12.28 -3.53 -13.76
CA ASN A 198 -12.98 -2.82 -14.82
C ASN A 198 -13.19 -1.35 -14.43
N PRO A 199 -12.67 -0.38 -15.21
CA PRO A 199 -12.69 1.03 -14.82
C PRO A 199 -14.02 1.74 -15.10
N VAL A 200 -15.08 1.05 -15.55
CA VAL A 200 -16.37 1.68 -15.91
C VAL A 200 -16.96 2.51 -14.76
N HIS A 201 -16.86 2.07 -13.52
CA HIS A 201 -17.37 2.81 -12.35
C HIS A 201 -16.51 4.01 -11.95
N LEU A 202 -15.29 4.13 -12.48
CA LEU A 202 -14.40 5.28 -12.26
C LEU A 202 -14.70 6.41 -13.25
N THR A 203 -15.50 6.16 -14.30
CA THR A 203 -15.80 7.13 -15.37
C THR A 203 -16.33 8.46 -14.80
N PRO A 204 -15.73 9.61 -15.13
CA PRO A 204 -16.19 10.90 -14.63
C PRO A 204 -17.63 11.20 -15.06
N ALA A 205 -18.38 11.89 -14.21
CA ALA A 205 -19.80 12.18 -14.47
C ALA A 205 -20.05 12.94 -15.79
N SER A 206 -19.08 13.73 -16.25
CA SER A 206 -19.15 14.47 -17.52
C SER A 206 -19.10 13.58 -18.77
N TRP A 207 -18.74 12.30 -18.63
CA TRP A 207 -18.62 11.34 -19.72
C TRP A 207 -19.76 10.32 -19.75
N LEU A 208 -20.66 10.35 -18.76
CA LEU A 208 -21.79 9.42 -18.63
C LEU A 208 -23.02 9.93 -19.41
N ASP A 209 -23.68 9.05 -20.16
CA ASP A 209 -24.93 9.36 -20.87
C ASP A 209 -26.15 9.00 -20.02
N ALA A 210 -26.93 9.99 -19.60
CA ALA A 210 -28.16 9.78 -18.82
C ALA A 210 -29.23 8.94 -19.54
N ASN A 211 -29.14 8.74 -20.86
CA ASN A 211 -30.04 7.88 -21.62
C ASN A 211 -29.59 6.41 -21.64
N ASN A 212 -28.32 6.14 -21.30
CA ASN A 212 -27.84 4.79 -21.09
C ASN A 212 -28.20 4.36 -19.65
N PRO A 213 -28.94 3.24 -19.45
CA PRO A 213 -29.35 2.81 -18.11
C PRO A 213 -28.20 2.56 -17.12
N ASP A 214 -27.07 2.04 -17.60
CA ASP A 214 -25.90 1.74 -16.76
C ASP A 214 -25.22 3.03 -16.30
N ASP A 215 -25.03 3.98 -17.21
CA ASP A 215 -24.49 5.31 -16.92
C ASP A 215 -25.43 6.12 -16.02
N ALA A 216 -26.75 6.04 -16.26
CA ALA A 216 -27.75 6.68 -15.43
C ALA A 216 -27.72 6.15 -13.98
N ALA A 217 -27.40 4.87 -13.77
CA ALA A 217 -27.20 4.31 -12.45
C ALA A 217 -25.93 4.85 -11.76
N LEU A 218 -24.84 5.07 -12.50
CA LEU A 218 -23.61 5.68 -11.99
C LEU A 218 -23.76 7.18 -11.68
N LEU A 219 -24.58 7.90 -12.45
CA LEU A 219 -24.90 9.31 -12.20
C LEU A 219 -25.67 9.54 -10.89
N GLN A 220 -26.37 8.52 -10.38
CA GLN A 220 -27.06 8.57 -9.08
C GLN A 220 -26.13 8.31 -7.89
N GLN A 221 -24.86 7.99 -8.14
CA GLN A 221 -23.89 7.61 -7.11
C GLN A 221 -22.82 8.72 -6.98
N GLY A 222 -22.56 9.15 -5.75
CA GLY A 222 -21.43 10.03 -5.46
C GLY A 222 -20.12 9.33 -5.81
N PRO A 223 -19.13 10.00 -6.43
CA PRO A 223 -17.87 9.39 -6.90
C PRO A 223 -17.20 8.48 -5.87
N LEU A 224 -17.04 8.97 -4.64
CA LEU A 224 -16.39 8.24 -3.53
C LEU A 224 -17.12 6.94 -3.14
N THR A 225 -18.42 6.82 -3.42
CA THR A 225 -19.19 5.61 -3.07
C THR A 225 -19.28 4.58 -4.19
N ARG A 226 -18.73 4.89 -5.38
CA ARG A 226 -18.92 4.04 -6.56
C ARG A 226 -18.20 2.70 -6.43
N CYS A 227 -17.05 2.65 -5.75
CA CYS A 227 -16.31 1.41 -5.59
C CYS A 227 -17.09 0.42 -4.72
N ALA A 228 -17.55 0.84 -3.54
CA ALA A 228 -18.41 0.03 -2.68
C ALA A 228 -19.75 -0.36 -3.33
N ARG A 229 -20.34 0.50 -4.18
CA ARG A 229 -21.62 0.24 -4.85
C ARG A 229 -21.54 -0.62 -6.10
N ASN A 230 -20.34 -0.83 -6.67
CA ASN A 230 -20.15 -1.59 -7.90
C ASN A 230 -19.12 -2.73 -7.72
N PRO A 231 -19.32 -3.66 -6.76
CA PRO A 231 -18.33 -4.68 -6.42
C PRO A 231 -18.03 -5.65 -7.57
N ALA A 232 -18.92 -5.75 -8.57
CA ALA A 232 -18.67 -6.55 -9.78
C ALA A 232 -17.49 -6.02 -10.61
N ASN A 233 -17.12 -4.75 -10.46
CA ASN A 233 -16.01 -4.11 -11.16
C ASN A 233 -14.69 -4.14 -10.37
N LEU A 234 -14.73 -4.59 -9.11
CA LEU A 234 -13.54 -4.75 -8.27
C LEU A 234 -12.97 -6.16 -8.42
N TYR A 235 -11.67 -6.31 -8.15
CA TYR A 235 -11.12 -7.64 -7.94
C TYR A 235 -11.66 -8.25 -6.65
N ALA A 236 -11.79 -9.58 -6.62
CA ALA A 236 -12.16 -10.29 -5.40
C ALA A 236 -11.02 -10.21 -4.37
N THR A 237 -11.34 -9.96 -3.10
CA THR A 237 -10.34 -9.85 -2.02
C THR A 237 -9.41 -11.07 -1.90
N MET A 238 -9.91 -12.26 -2.24
CA MET A 238 -9.12 -13.49 -2.27
C MET A 238 -7.93 -13.44 -3.25
N ARG A 239 -7.95 -12.56 -4.27
CA ARG A 239 -6.80 -12.27 -5.13
C ARG A 239 -5.61 -11.79 -4.32
N TYR A 240 -5.83 -10.82 -3.43
CA TYR A 240 -4.78 -10.24 -2.59
C TYR A 240 -4.30 -11.22 -1.52
N VAL A 241 -5.23 -11.95 -0.90
CA VAL A 241 -4.89 -12.99 0.08
C VAL A 241 -4.01 -14.07 -0.55
N SER A 242 -4.37 -14.55 -1.76
CA SER A 242 -3.62 -15.61 -2.43
C SER A 242 -2.31 -15.07 -2.99
N GLY A 243 -2.33 -13.94 -3.70
CA GLY A 243 -1.15 -13.33 -4.29
C GLY A 243 -0.08 -12.97 -3.25
N LEU A 244 -0.47 -12.35 -2.13
CA LEU A 244 0.51 -12.02 -1.07
C LEU A 244 1.11 -13.27 -0.43
N ARG A 245 0.33 -14.34 -0.22
CA ARG A 245 0.84 -15.62 0.30
C ARG A 245 1.79 -16.30 -0.67
N GLU A 246 1.52 -16.22 -1.97
CA GLU A 246 2.34 -16.79 -3.02
C GLU A 246 3.74 -16.16 -3.10
N LEU A 247 3.94 -14.94 -2.56
CA LEU A 247 5.26 -14.33 -2.42
C LEU A 247 6.19 -15.06 -1.43
N ARG A 248 5.64 -16.00 -0.63
CA ARG A 248 6.37 -16.89 0.29
C ARG A 248 5.91 -18.35 0.11
N PRO A 249 6.25 -19.02 -1.00
CA PRO A 249 5.78 -20.38 -1.28
C PRO A 249 6.19 -21.37 -0.19
N GLU A 250 5.26 -22.17 0.35
CA GLU A 250 5.48 -23.10 1.48
C GLU A 250 5.72 -22.44 2.84
N ARG A 251 5.69 -21.10 2.93
CA ARG A 251 5.90 -20.31 4.15
C ARG A 251 4.93 -19.14 4.22
N ASP A 252 3.65 -19.41 4.02
CA ASP A 252 2.58 -18.41 4.09
C ASP A 252 2.45 -17.81 5.51
N ASP A 253 3.01 -18.47 6.52
CA ASP A 253 3.22 -17.93 7.88
C ASP A 253 4.16 -16.71 7.94
N LEU A 254 4.95 -16.46 6.88
CA LEU A 254 5.82 -15.29 6.75
C LEU A 254 5.17 -14.13 5.98
N VAL A 255 3.84 -14.09 5.95
CA VAL A 255 3.09 -12.98 5.35
C VAL A 255 2.11 -12.42 6.37
N LEU A 256 2.33 -11.18 6.76
CA LEU A 256 1.44 -10.40 7.61
C LEU A 256 0.78 -9.30 6.77
N PHE A 257 -0.54 -9.20 6.89
CA PHE A 257 -1.31 -8.09 6.35
C PHE A 257 -2.06 -7.42 7.50
N ALA A 258 -2.00 -6.09 7.54
CA ALA A 258 -2.76 -5.27 8.47
C ALA A 258 -3.32 -4.05 7.74
N ALA A 259 -4.44 -3.52 8.23
CA ALA A 259 -5.09 -2.34 7.70
C ALA A 259 -5.47 -1.40 8.84
N LEU A 260 -5.02 -0.15 8.76
CA LEU A 260 -5.47 0.98 9.58
C LEU A 260 -6.50 1.75 8.74
N VAL A 261 -7.74 1.31 8.82
CA VAL A 261 -8.85 1.79 7.99
C VAL A 261 -10.11 2.00 8.81
N GLY A 262 -10.99 2.87 8.31
CA GLY A 262 -12.36 2.98 8.79
C GLY A 262 -13.16 1.74 8.44
N VAL A 263 -14.00 1.27 9.36
CA VAL A 263 -14.96 0.18 9.10
C VAL A 263 -16.33 0.59 9.62
N PRO A 264 -17.42 0.28 8.90
CA PRO A 264 -18.76 0.57 9.39
C PRO A 264 -18.97 -0.16 10.74
N PRO A 265 -19.42 0.51 11.81
CA PRO A 265 -19.54 -0.08 13.14
C PRO A 265 -20.34 -1.39 13.19
N GLU A 266 -21.30 -1.55 12.30
CA GLU A 266 -22.12 -2.75 12.14
C GLU A 266 -21.36 -3.97 11.60
N THR A 267 -20.18 -3.77 11.00
CA THR A 267 -19.34 -4.83 10.44
C THR A 267 -18.32 -5.38 11.43
N VAL A 268 -18.15 -4.72 12.57
CA VAL A 268 -17.22 -5.16 13.63
C VAL A 268 -17.96 -5.70 14.83
N SER A 269 -17.32 -6.66 15.52
CA SER A 269 -17.83 -7.14 16.80
C SER A 269 -17.96 -5.94 17.77
N PRO A 270 -19.09 -5.81 18.51
CA PRO A 270 -19.25 -4.75 19.50
C PRO A 270 -18.13 -4.70 20.55
N SER A 271 -17.42 -5.81 20.76
CA SER A 271 -16.27 -5.89 21.68
C SER A 271 -15.00 -5.18 21.19
N VAL A 272 -14.95 -4.78 19.91
CA VAL A 272 -13.79 -4.15 19.26
C VAL A 272 -14.03 -2.65 19.01
N LEU A 273 -15.27 -2.18 19.14
CA LEU A 273 -15.59 -0.76 19.06
C LEU A 273 -14.91 0.00 20.21
N ALA A 274 -14.18 1.07 19.88
CA ALA A 274 -13.70 2.01 20.88
C ALA A 274 -14.92 2.62 21.59
N ALA A 275 -14.93 2.57 22.92
CA ALA A 275 -16.00 3.11 23.76
C ALA A 275 -16.01 4.64 23.79
#